data_AF-A0A109W2W2-F1
#
_entry.id   AF-A0A109W2W2-F1
#
_cell.length_a   1.000
_cell.length_b   1.000
_cell.length_c   1.000
_cell.angle_alpha   90.00
_cell.angle_beta   90.00
_cell.angle_gamma   90.00
#
_symmetry.space_group_name_H-M   'P 1'
#
loop_
_entity.id
_entity.type
_entity.pdbx_description
1 polymer ?
#
loop_
_entity_poly.entity_id
_entity_poly.type
_entity_poly.pdbx_seq_one_letter_code
_entity_poly.pdbx_strand_id
1 'polypeptide(L)'
;MRPSRNAFGPETPMVGAYAADMTDSGVDISLLIPYSNENRWSDVLATMITADPSPLVELGLLTREACATGIRVVREVSANREGGGLDRIDLKVVAADDGAPLLAIECKVLSGLGPRQLLRYTDTHGAPAKIVLTLPHVHLDKDLPKGWEQMTWPTIIGPFTRSTNAWARMTARAWTEHLAAVQQLSGSTRWNSLVVPSRNGLHDLQVKTDYLLQQPGHDFYLGDSSASAKPLICLTTALPSWPGSFLHVEVEDAKGRSMRPQVSEQGEITGGKGLRALISIRQDLTADDPRQPFDWEPLVRAWPVLEASSMAWSGSKPKPGDKRPPSEMEELHRLWASSTLPRHAGQGYRIDGQFVEYGVRTKALPMSATLDEITVFLRELSALADEVVAALEPGA
;
A
#
# COMPACT_ATOMS: atom_id res chain seq x y z
N MET A 1 -36.47 48.46 -6.63
CA MET A 1 -35.81 49.51 -7.44
C MET A 1 -34.34 49.52 -7.11
N ARG A 2 -33.49 49.03 -8.01
CA ARG A 2 -32.02 49.14 -7.95
C ARG A 2 -31.59 50.13 -9.03
N PRO A 3 -30.67 51.08 -8.77
CA PRO A 3 -30.07 51.84 -9.83
C PRO A 3 -28.90 51.06 -10.47
N SER A 4 -28.88 51.08 -11.80
CA SER A 4 -27.76 50.64 -12.62
C SER A 4 -26.68 51.72 -12.68
N ARG A 5 -25.44 51.32 -12.98
CA ARG A 5 -24.56 52.07 -13.89
C ARG A 5 -23.46 51.17 -14.45
N ASN A 6 -23.47 51.08 -15.78
CA ASN A 6 -22.50 50.43 -16.66
C ASN A 6 -21.14 51.15 -16.62
N ALA A 7 -20.05 50.41 -16.91
CA ALA A 7 -19.21 50.64 -18.09
C ALA A 7 -17.88 49.86 -17.96
N PHE A 8 -17.78 48.69 -18.61
CA PHE A 8 -16.50 48.10 -18.98
C PHE A 8 -16.18 48.53 -20.41
N GLY A 9 -15.05 49.22 -20.59
CA GLY A 9 -14.45 49.52 -21.90
C GLY A 9 -13.59 48.35 -22.42
N PRO A 10 -13.16 48.39 -23.69
CA PRO A 10 -12.56 47.25 -24.38
C PRO A 10 -11.02 47.17 -24.19
N GLU A 11 -10.57 45.91 -24.18
CA GLU A 11 -9.26 45.32 -24.54
C GLU A 11 -7.99 46.20 -24.57
N THR A 12 -6.96 45.73 -23.87
CA THR A 12 -5.55 45.91 -24.26
C THR A 12 -4.83 44.59 -24.05
N PRO A 13 -4.16 44.01 -25.07
CA PRO A 13 -3.46 42.74 -24.95
C PRO A 13 -2.08 42.97 -24.32
N MET A 14 -1.88 42.50 -23.09
CA MET A 14 -0.54 42.37 -22.50
C MET A 14 0.08 41.04 -22.93
N VAL A 15 0.57 41.02 -24.18
CA VAL A 15 1.55 40.04 -24.63
C VAL A 15 2.92 40.68 -24.50
N GLY A 16 3.77 40.12 -23.64
CA GLY A 16 5.20 40.44 -23.58
C GLY A 16 5.70 40.81 -22.19
N ALA A 17 6.75 40.11 -21.76
CA ALA A 17 7.57 40.35 -20.57
C ALA A 17 7.06 39.81 -19.21
N TYR A 18 6.94 38.49 -19.09
CA TYR A 18 7.11 37.77 -17.81
C TYR A 18 8.00 36.52 -17.95
N ALA A 19 8.91 36.52 -18.92
CA ALA A 19 9.80 35.39 -19.20
C ALA A 19 11.26 35.82 -19.12
N ALA A 20 11.70 36.34 -17.95
CA ALA A 20 13.11 36.45 -17.58
C ALA A 20 13.25 37.04 -16.17
N ASP A 21 12.76 36.36 -15.12
CA ASP A 21 13.38 36.44 -13.77
C ASP A 21 12.75 35.48 -12.74
N MET A 22 12.54 34.21 -13.09
CA MET A 22 12.25 33.16 -12.09
C MET A 22 13.52 32.36 -11.80
N THR A 23 14.56 33.04 -11.34
CA THR A 23 15.72 32.38 -10.73
C THR A 23 15.55 32.36 -9.21
N ASP A 24 15.65 31.15 -8.65
CA ASP A 24 15.99 30.83 -7.25
C ASP A 24 14.97 30.81 -6.10
N SER A 25 13.67 30.98 -6.32
CA SER A 25 12.67 30.46 -5.36
C SER A 25 11.73 29.50 -6.06
N GLY A 26 12.27 28.35 -6.48
CA GLY A 26 11.50 27.28 -7.10
C GLY A 26 10.29 26.92 -6.24
N VAL A 27 9.10 26.90 -6.84
CA VAL A 27 7.91 26.33 -6.20
C VAL A 27 8.24 24.87 -5.89
N ASP A 28 8.23 24.53 -4.60
CA ASP A 28 8.42 23.14 -4.16
C ASP A 28 7.37 22.26 -4.84
N ILE A 29 7.83 21.39 -5.73
CA ILE A 29 6.96 20.53 -6.54
C ILE A 29 6.16 19.56 -5.66
N SER A 30 6.58 19.31 -4.42
CA SER A 30 5.82 18.53 -3.43
C SER A 30 4.44 19.11 -3.12
N LEU A 31 4.26 20.42 -3.32
CA LEU A 31 2.97 21.11 -3.18
C LEU A 31 2.03 20.86 -4.36
N LEU A 32 2.58 20.56 -5.54
CA LEU A 32 1.81 20.29 -6.76
C LEU A 32 1.47 18.81 -6.92
N ILE A 33 2.39 17.93 -6.53
CA ILE A 33 2.28 16.48 -6.60
C ILE A 33 2.56 15.84 -5.23
N PRO A 34 1.72 16.09 -4.21
CA PRO A 34 1.93 15.44 -2.93
C PRO A 34 1.87 13.92 -3.10
N TYR A 35 2.77 13.18 -2.46
CA TYR A 35 2.79 11.71 -2.53
C TYR A 35 1.41 11.10 -2.27
N SER A 36 0.62 11.73 -1.38
CA SER A 36 -0.74 11.35 -0.99
C SER A 36 -1.81 11.39 -2.08
N ASN A 37 -1.47 11.81 -3.30
CA ASN A 37 -2.46 12.09 -4.34
C ASN A 37 -2.03 11.54 -5.70
N GLU A 38 -2.28 10.25 -5.91
CA GLU A 38 -1.95 9.55 -7.16
C GLU A 38 -2.56 10.22 -8.40
N ASN A 39 -3.76 10.79 -8.29
CA ASN A 39 -4.41 11.52 -9.39
C ASN A 39 -3.61 12.75 -9.83
N ARG A 40 -2.96 13.46 -8.90
CA ARG A 40 -2.08 14.58 -9.26
C ARG A 40 -0.85 14.12 -10.01
N TRP A 41 -0.31 12.96 -9.64
CA TRP A 41 0.85 12.37 -10.33
C TRP A 41 0.48 12.00 -11.77
N SER A 42 -0.63 11.27 -11.97
CA SER A 42 -1.09 10.90 -13.31
C SER A 42 -1.50 12.13 -14.15
N ASP A 43 -2.10 13.16 -13.56
CA ASP A 43 -2.45 14.42 -14.24
C ASP A 43 -1.23 15.18 -14.79
N VAL A 44 -0.19 15.30 -13.97
CA VAL A 44 1.05 15.98 -14.39
C VAL A 44 1.75 15.18 -15.48
N LEU A 45 1.84 13.86 -15.34
CA LEU A 45 2.36 12.98 -16.39
C LEU A 45 1.57 13.12 -17.69
N ALA A 46 0.24 13.10 -17.63
CA ALA A 46 -0.62 13.28 -18.79
C ALA A 46 -0.35 14.60 -19.52
N THR A 47 -0.16 15.67 -18.74
CA THR A 47 0.15 17.00 -19.27
C THR A 47 1.54 17.03 -19.93
N MET A 48 2.54 16.37 -19.33
CA MET A 48 3.88 16.22 -19.92
C MET A 48 3.83 15.46 -21.25
N ILE A 49 3.14 14.32 -21.29
CA ILE A 49 2.97 13.52 -22.52
C ILE A 49 2.26 14.33 -23.62
N THR A 50 1.23 15.10 -23.26
CA THR A 50 0.50 15.96 -24.20
C THR A 50 1.40 17.07 -24.75
N ALA A 51 2.28 17.62 -23.91
CA ALA A 51 3.16 18.73 -24.26
C ALA A 51 4.36 18.30 -25.11
N ASP A 52 4.89 17.09 -24.89
CA ASP A 52 5.97 16.49 -25.68
C ASP A 52 5.89 14.95 -25.58
N PRO A 53 5.39 14.25 -26.62
CA PRO A 53 5.30 12.79 -26.59
C PRO A 53 6.60 12.07 -26.97
N SER A 54 7.61 12.80 -27.48
CA SER A 54 8.88 12.20 -27.94
C SER A 54 9.62 11.37 -26.86
N PRO A 55 9.57 11.71 -25.56
CA PRO A 55 10.19 10.89 -24.52
C PRO A 55 9.60 9.48 -24.41
N LEU A 56 8.32 9.29 -24.73
CA LEU A 56 7.71 7.95 -24.76
C LEU A 56 8.15 7.12 -25.97
N VAL A 57 8.57 7.78 -27.06
CA VAL A 57 9.19 7.10 -28.21
C VAL A 57 10.60 6.62 -27.86
N GLU A 58 11.38 7.42 -27.11
CA GLU A 58 12.69 7.00 -26.60
C GLU A 58 12.60 5.73 -25.73
N LEU A 59 11.51 5.60 -24.97
CA LEU A 59 11.23 4.43 -24.13
C LEU A 59 10.62 3.24 -24.91
N GLY A 60 10.35 3.38 -26.22
CA GLY A 60 9.70 2.35 -27.02
C GLY A 60 8.22 2.13 -26.70
N LEU A 61 7.59 3.02 -25.92
CA LEU A 61 6.18 2.94 -25.53
C LEU A 61 5.24 3.50 -26.61
N LEU A 62 5.75 4.35 -27.49
CA LEU A 62 5.06 4.89 -28.66
C LEU A 62 5.96 4.82 -29.89
N THR A 63 5.35 4.82 -31.08
CA THR A 63 6.08 4.90 -32.34
C THR A 63 6.26 6.35 -32.80
N ARG A 64 7.27 6.61 -33.64
CA ARG A 64 7.48 7.94 -34.25
C ARG A 64 6.31 8.31 -35.13
N GLU A 65 5.77 7.34 -35.86
CA GLU A 65 4.64 7.46 -36.77
C GLU A 65 3.39 7.92 -36.01
N ALA A 66 3.06 7.28 -34.89
CA ALA A 66 1.91 7.65 -34.06
C ALA A 66 2.04 9.06 -33.48
N CYS A 67 3.26 9.49 -33.11
CA CYS A 67 3.49 10.85 -32.65
C CYS A 67 3.38 11.88 -33.79
N ALA A 68 3.77 11.52 -35.01
CA ALA A 68 3.71 12.39 -36.18
C ALA A 68 2.28 12.63 -36.68
N THR A 69 1.40 11.62 -36.60
CA THR A 69 -0.05 11.78 -36.88
C THR A 69 -0.81 12.46 -35.75
N GLY A 70 -0.19 12.53 -34.57
CA GLY A 70 -0.73 13.16 -33.38
C GLY A 70 -1.35 12.15 -32.42
N ILE A 71 -1.19 12.42 -31.13
CA ILE A 71 -1.77 11.63 -30.06
C ILE A 71 -2.71 12.46 -29.20
N ARG A 72 -3.59 11.78 -28.46
CA ARG A 72 -4.39 12.38 -27.39
C ARG A 72 -4.24 11.56 -26.12
N VAL A 73 -4.03 12.25 -25.00
CA VAL A 73 -4.02 11.63 -23.67
C VAL A 73 -5.42 11.76 -23.07
N VAL A 74 -5.99 10.65 -22.63
CA VAL A 74 -7.30 10.56 -21.99
C VAL A 74 -7.08 10.10 -20.54
N ARG A 75 -7.71 10.81 -19.59
CA ARG A 75 -7.61 10.57 -18.14
C ARG A 75 -8.86 9.84 -17.63
N GLU A 76 -8.69 9.01 -16.60
CA GLU A 76 -9.76 8.28 -15.89
C GLU A 76 -10.77 7.60 -16.83
N VAL A 77 -10.30 6.66 -17.64
CA VAL A 77 -11.15 6.04 -18.68
C VAL A 77 -12.00 4.93 -18.08
N SER A 78 -13.27 5.22 -17.79
CA SER A 78 -14.27 4.18 -17.53
C SER A 78 -14.58 3.45 -18.84
N ALA A 79 -14.34 2.15 -18.88
CA ALA A 79 -14.67 1.34 -20.05
C ALA A 79 -16.17 1.29 -20.35
N ASN A 80 -17.00 1.31 -19.30
CA ASN A 80 -18.45 1.38 -19.40
C ASN A 80 -18.91 2.73 -18.85
N ARG A 81 -19.56 3.55 -19.69
CA ARG A 81 -20.24 4.79 -19.24
C ARG A 81 -21.55 4.50 -18.52
N GLU A 82 -22.09 3.29 -18.65
CA GLU A 82 -23.40 2.88 -18.08
C GLU A 82 -23.29 1.87 -16.92
N GLY A 83 -22.12 1.25 -16.71
CA GLY A 83 -21.84 0.32 -15.61
C GLY A 83 -20.92 0.98 -14.59
N GLY A 84 -21.39 1.17 -13.37
CA GLY A 84 -20.78 2.03 -12.35
C GLY A 84 -19.27 1.86 -12.15
N GLY A 85 -18.52 2.94 -12.35
CA GLY A 85 -17.37 3.42 -11.58
C GLY A 85 -16.12 2.55 -11.34
N LEU A 86 -16.15 1.23 -11.58
CA LEU A 86 -15.18 0.28 -11.02
C LEU A 86 -14.05 -0.15 -11.97
N ASP A 87 -14.12 0.27 -13.24
CA ASP A 87 -13.14 -0.09 -14.29
C ASP A 87 -12.54 1.16 -14.95
N ARG A 88 -11.74 1.92 -14.18
CA ARG A 88 -11.09 3.15 -14.64
C ARG A 88 -9.57 3.01 -14.66
N ILE A 89 -8.97 2.94 -15.84
CA ILE A 89 -7.52 3.10 -16.01
C ILE A 89 -7.15 4.58 -15.82
N ASP A 90 -6.01 4.84 -15.16
CA ASP A 90 -5.56 6.20 -14.88
C ASP A 90 -5.34 7.02 -16.16
N LEU A 91 -4.50 6.51 -17.08
CA LEU A 91 -4.21 7.16 -18.36
C LEU A 91 -4.30 6.21 -19.54
N LYS A 92 -4.81 6.74 -20.65
CA LYS A 92 -4.79 6.11 -21.96
C LYS A 92 -4.27 7.08 -23.00
N VAL A 93 -3.27 6.67 -23.76
CA VAL A 93 -2.83 7.38 -24.97
C VAL A 93 -3.50 6.76 -26.16
N VAL A 94 -4.13 7.59 -26.99
CA VAL A 94 -4.82 7.17 -28.21
C VAL A 94 -4.30 7.96 -29.41
N ALA A 95 -4.42 7.40 -30.61
CA ALA A 95 -4.20 8.13 -31.85
C ALA A 95 -5.25 9.24 -32.00
N ALA A 96 -4.84 10.40 -32.51
CA ALA A 96 -5.71 11.58 -32.58
C ALA A 96 -6.80 11.48 -33.67
N ASP A 97 -6.54 10.71 -34.72
CA ASP A 97 -7.37 10.56 -35.92
C ASP A 97 -8.53 9.59 -35.74
N ASP A 98 -8.26 8.37 -35.25
CA ASP A 98 -9.24 7.30 -35.13
C ASP A 98 -9.54 6.88 -33.68
N GLY A 99 -8.80 7.41 -32.71
CA GLY A 99 -8.94 7.08 -31.30
C GLY A 99 -8.41 5.69 -30.91
N ALA A 100 -7.65 5.04 -31.78
CA ALA A 100 -7.07 3.72 -31.53
C ALA A 100 -6.17 3.75 -30.28
N PRO A 101 -6.25 2.75 -29.40
CA PRO A 101 -5.43 2.68 -28.20
C PRO A 101 -3.96 2.44 -28.56
N LEU A 102 -3.06 3.28 -28.03
CA LEU A 102 -1.61 3.15 -28.23
C LEU A 102 -0.90 2.67 -26.96
N LEU A 103 -1.25 3.25 -25.81
CA LEU A 103 -0.64 2.95 -24.51
C LEU A 103 -1.69 3.05 -23.41
N ALA A 104 -1.66 2.13 -22.45
CA ALA A 104 -2.38 2.22 -21.19
C ALA A 104 -1.38 2.33 -20.02
N ILE A 105 -1.64 3.24 -19.08
CA ILE A 105 -0.78 3.49 -17.93
C ILE A 105 -1.63 3.46 -16.67
N GLU A 106 -1.29 2.57 -15.73
CA GLU A 106 -1.80 2.56 -14.36
C GLU A 106 -0.72 3.16 -13.45
N CYS A 107 -1.07 4.18 -12.67
CA CYS A 107 -0.14 4.96 -11.86
C CYS A 107 -0.26 4.58 -10.39
N LYS A 108 0.82 4.05 -9.80
CA LYS A 108 0.92 3.74 -8.37
C LYS A 108 2.04 4.54 -7.74
N VAL A 109 1.70 5.22 -6.66
CA VAL A 109 2.65 5.93 -5.79
C VAL A 109 2.61 5.31 -4.40
N LEU A 110 1.41 4.94 -3.93
CA LEU A 110 1.14 4.51 -2.57
C LEU A 110 0.21 3.31 -2.49
N SER A 111 -0.72 3.19 -3.43
CA SER A 111 -1.69 2.12 -3.40
C SER A 111 -1.08 0.86 -4.00
N GLY A 112 -1.27 -0.27 -3.31
CA GLY A 112 -1.06 -1.57 -3.92
C GLY A 112 -2.02 -1.77 -5.10
N LEU A 113 -1.69 -2.70 -5.99
CA LEU A 113 -2.61 -3.10 -7.05
C LEU A 113 -3.60 -4.15 -6.55
N GLY A 114 -4.89 -3.88 -6.73
CA GLY A 114 -5.93 -4.86 -6.46
C GLY A 114 -5.72 -6.14 -7.28
N PRO A 115 -5.94 -7.35 -6.73
CA PRO A 115 -5.58 -8.62 -7.36
C PRO A 115 -6.15 -8.86 -8.76
N ARG A 116 -7.27 -8.21 -9.09
CA ARG A 116 -7.95 -8.37 -10.38
C ARG A 116 -8.01 -7.08 -11.18
N GLN A 117 -7.43 -5.98 -10.70
CA GLN A 117 -7.60 -4.67 -11.32
C GLN A 117 -7.01 -4.64 -12.74
N LEU A 118 -5.76 -5.07 -12.89
CA LEU A 118 -5.08 -5.13 -14.18
C LEU A 118 -5.68 -6.20 -15.12
N LEU A 119 -6.18 -7.31 -14.57
CA LEU A 119 -6.85 -8.35 -15.36
C LEU A 119 -8.09 -7.80 -16.05
N ARG A 120 -8.94 -7.06 -15.33
CA ARG A 120 -10.12 -6.40 -15.91
C ARG A 120 -9.72 -5.43 -17.03
N TYR A 121 -8.60 -4.73 -16.88
CA TYR A 121 -8.11 -3.80 -17.90
C TYR A 121 -7.54 -4.51 -19.12
N THR A 122 -6.89 -5.66 -18.96
CA THR A 122 -6.36 -6.44 -20.10
C THR A 122 -7.46 -6.78 -21.10
N ASP A 123 -8.65 -7.14 -20.59
CA ASP A 123 -9.80 -7.52 -21.41
C ASP A 123 -10.49 -6.32 -22.06
N THR A 124 -10.31 -5.13 -21.50
CA THR A 124 -11.13 -3.95 -21.81
C THR A 124 -10.38 -2.83 -22.51
N HIS A 125 -9.07 -2.75 -22.33
CA HIS A 125 -8.20 -1.74 -22.91
C HIS A 125 -7.14 -2.43 -23.78
N GLY A 126 -7.49 -2.71 -25.04
CA GLY A 126 -6.65 -3.39 -26.03
C GLY A 126 -5.44 -2.57 -26.54
N ALA A 127 -4.78 -1.82 -25.67
CA ALA A 127 -3.56 -1.09 -26.02
C ALA A 127 -2.40 -2.08 -26.27
N PRO A 128 -1.58 -1.87 -27.33
CA PRO A 128 -0.40 -2.68 -27.60
C PRO A 128 0.63 -2.65 -26.46
N ALA A 129 0.83 -1.47 -25.86
CA ALA A 129 1.68 -1.29 -24.68
C ALA A 129 0.82 -1.02 -23.44
N LYS A 130 1.15 -1.69 -22.32
CA LYS A 130 0.46 -1.53 -21.03
C LYS A 130 1.50 -1.52 -19.92
N ILE A 131 1.52 -0.44 -19.14
CA ILE A 131 2.53 -0.28 -18.09
C ILE A 131 1.87 0.05 -16.74
N VAL A 132 2.44 -0.52 -15.69
CA VAL A 132 2.20 -0.07 -14.32
C VAL A 132 3.38 0.78 -13.88
N LEU A 133 3.13 2.01 -13.49
CA LEU A 133 4.12 2.91 -12.90
C LEU A 133 4.14 2.73 -11.38
N THR A 134 5.32 2.52 -10.83
CA THR A 134 5.55 2.36 -9.38
C THR A 134 6.70 3.25 -8.92
N LEU A 135 6.79 3.54 -7.63
CA LEU A 135 8.05 4.03 -7.08
C LEU A 135 9.09 2.90 -7.08
N PRO A 136 10.40 3.20 -7.20
CA PRO A 136 11.44 2.17 -7.28
C PRO A 136 11.45 1.15 -6.14
N HIS A 137 10.96 1.54 -4.97
CA HIS A 137 10.92 0.73 -3.76
C HIS A 137 9.55 0.09 -3.50
N VAL A 138 8.52 0.40 -4.29
CA VAL A 138 7.18 -0.19 -4.14
C VAL A 138 7.16 -1.53 -4.88
N HIS A 139 6.94 -2.60 -4.13
CA HIS A 139 6.79 -3.93 -4.69
C HIS A 139 5.33 -4.18 -5.09
N LEU A 140 5.13 -4.81 -6.26
CA LEU A 140 3.85 -5.36 -6.64
C LEU A 140 3.92 -6.86 -6.35
N ASP A 141 3.26 -7.30 -5.29
CA ASP A 141 3.24 -8.68 -4.78
C ASP A 141 2.76 -9.76 -5.79
N LYS A 142 2.55 -9.42 -7.06
CA LYS A 142 1.89 -10.28 -8.04
C LYS A 142 2.60 -10.23 -9.38
N ASP A 143 2.78 -11.40 -9.98
CA ASP A 143 3.04 -11.53 -11.40
C ASP A 143 2.03 -10.66 -12.15
N LEU A 144 2.54 -9.67 -12.86
CA LEU A 144 1.69 -8.80 -13.66
C LEU A 144 0.96 -9.66 -14.70
N PRO A 145 -0.33 -9.39 -14.97
CA PRO A 145 -1.03 -10.10 -16.02
C PRO A 145 -0.30 -10.00 -17.35
N LYS A 146 -0.36 -11.06 -18.17
CA LYS A 146 0.33 -11.12 -19.46
C LYS A 146 0.15 -9.84 -20.27
N GLY A 147 1.28 -9.24 -20.68
CA GLY A 147 1.34 -8.03 -21.49
C GLY A 147 1.35 -6.72 -20.70
N TRP A 148 1.31 -6.77 -19.36
CA TRP A 148 1.66 -5.64 -18.52
C TRP A 148 3.13 -5.67 -18.15
N GLU A 149 3.76 -4.51 -18.19
CA GLU A 149 5.15 -4.32 -17.76
C GLU A 149 5.19 -3.36 -16.56
N GLN A 150 6.07 -3.65 -15.61
CA GLN A 150 6.34 -2.71 -14.51
C GLN A 150 7.42 -1.72 -14.96
N MET A 151 7.15 -0.43 -14.74
CA MET A 151 8.12 0.64 -14.93
C MET A 151 8.14 1.54 -13.70
N THR A 152 9.26 2.21 -13.45
CA THR A 152 9.37 3.13 -12.31
C THR A 152 9.10 4.58 -12.71
N TRP A 153 8.66 5.40 -11.77
CA TRP A 153 8.52 6.85 -11.96
C TRP A 153 9.83 7.50 -12.47
N PRO A 154 11.01 7.24 -11.89
CA PRO A 154 12.27 7.74 -12.46
C PRO A 154 12.52 7.31 -13.91
N THR A 155 12.16 6.07 -14.28
CA THR A 155 12.34 5.58 -15.65
C THR A 155 11.48 6.35 -16.65
N ILE A 156 10.19 6.56 -16.36
CA ILE A 156 9.30 7.24 -17.31
C ILE A 156 9.56 8.75 -17.37
N ILE A 157 9.90 9.38 -16.24
CA ILE A 157 10.16 10.83 -16.16
C ILE A 157 11.55 11.20 -16.68
N GLY A 158 12.54 10.31 -16.53
CA GLY A 158 13.94 10.58 -16.89
C GLY A 158 14.13 11.17 -18.29
N PRO A 159 13.58 10.57 -19.36
CA PRO A 159 13.68 11.11 -20.72
C PRO A 159 13.09 12.52 -20.87
N PHE A 160 12.03 12.88 -20.12
CA PHE A 160 11.47 14.23 -20.16
C PHE A 160 12.44 15.31 -19.66
N THR A 161 13.48 14.98 -18.90
CA THR A 161 14.52 15.95 -18.47
C THR A 161 15.34 16.53 -19.65
N ARG A 162 15.18 15.96 -20.85
CA ARG A 162 15.74 16.42 -22.13
C ARG A 162 14.67 16.86 -23.12
N SER A 163 13.40 16.90 -22.71
CA SER A 163 12.27 17.33 -23.55
C SER A 163 12.57 18.68 -24.21
N THR A 164 12.12 18.84 -25.46
CA THR A 164 12.22 20.10 -26.18
C THR A 164 11.28 21.15 -25.57
N ASN A 165 10.17 20.71 -24.98
CA ASN A 165 9.25 21.56 -24.23
C ASN A 165 9.86 21.99 -22.88
N ALA A 166 10.04 23.30 -22.70
CA ALA A 166 10.70 23.84 -21.51
C ALA A 166 9.95 23.53 -20.21
N TRP A 167 8.62 23.56 -20.22
CA TRP A 167 7.81 23.25 -19.04
C TRP A 167 7.93 21.77 -18.65
N ALA A 168 7.81 20.86 -19.62
CA ALA A 168 7.95 19.42 -19.35
C ALA A 168 9.36 19.09 -18.85
N ARG A 169 10.38 19.71 -19.45
CA ARG A 169 11.78 19.57 -19.03
C ARG A 169 12.05 20.05 -17.61
N MET A 170 11.59 21.25 -17.26
CA MET A 170 11.77 21.81 -15.92
C MET A 170 11.00 21.00 -14.87
N THR A 171 9.77 20.62 -15.18
CA THR A 171 8.92 19.79 -14.30
C THR A 171 9.57 18.43 -14.06
N ALA A 172 10.07 17.77 -15.11
CA ALA A 172 10.75 16.48 -14.98
C ALA A 172 11.99 16.55 -14.08
N ARG A 173 12.78 17.63 -14.17
CA ARG A 173 13.96 17.83 -13.31
C ARG A 173 13.57 18.01 -11.85
N ALA A 174 12.63 18.92 -11.57
CA ALA A 174 12.12 19.13 -10.22
C ALA A 174 11.49 17.84 -9.64
N TRP A 175 10.77 17.07 -10.47
CA TRP A 175 10.17 15.81 -10.05
C TRP A 175 11.22 14.73 -9.79
N THR A 176 12.28 14.68 -10.59
CA THR A 176 13.42 13.77 -10.35
C THR A 176 14.10 14.09 -9.03
N GLU A 177 14.32 15.38 -8.73
CA GLU A 177 14.87 15.82 -7.43
C GLU A 177 13.94 15.47 -6.27
N HIS A 178 12.63 15.68 -6.43
CA HIS A 178 11.62 15.30 -5.43
C HIS A 178 11.60 13.79 -5.17
N LEU A 179 11.64 12.98 -6.22
CA LEU A 179 11.72 11.52 -6.12
C LEU A 179 13.03 11.06 -5.45
N ALA A 180 14.14 11.74 -5.72
CA ALA A 180 15.43 11.48 -5.07
C ALA A 180 15.45 11.90 -3.59
N ALA A 181 14.56 12.82 -3.19
CA ALA A 181 14.42 13.27 -1.81
C ALA A 181 13.65 12.28 -0.92
N VAL A 182 12.97 11.27 -1.49
CA VAL A 182 12.55 10.10 -0.71
C VAL A 182 13.80 9.45 -0.18
N GLN A 183 14.00 9.49 1.14
CA GLN A 183 15.24 8.98 1.73
C GLN A 183 15.45 7.53 1.31
N GLN A 184 16.68 7.21 0.90
CA GLN A 184 17.06 5.82 0.72
C GLN A 184 16.83 5.08 2.04
N LEU A 185 15.90 4.13 2.03
CA LEU A 185 15.72 3.24 3.15
C LEU A 185 16.97 2.38 3.30
N SER A 186 17.41 2.22 4.54
CA SER A 186 18.47 1.31 4.91
C SER A 186 18.05 0.54 6.16
N GLY A 187 18.77 -0.52 6.45
CA GLY A 187 18.60 -1.29 7.69
C GLY A 187 18.70 -0.44 8.97
N SER A 188 19.45 0.66 8.92
CA SER A 188 19.61 1.60 10.04
C SER A 188 18.47 2.60 10.21
N THR A 189 17.56 2.70 9.24
CA THR A 189 16.41 3.61 9.31
C THR A 189 15.50 3.19 10.46
N ARG A 190 15.09 4.15 11.31
CA ARG A 190 14.19 3.86 12.43
C ARG A 190 12.73 3.81 11.98
N TRP A 191 11.94 2.97 12.64
CA TRP A 191 10.50 2.84 12.39
C TRP A 191 9.75 4.15 12.54
N ASN A 192 10.15 5.01 13.48
CA ASN A 192 9.51 6.30 13.68
C ASN A 192 10.08 7.46 12.85
N SER A 193 11.18 7.30 12.12
CA SER A 193 11.75 8.39 11.31
C SER A 193 10.96 8.61 10.03
N LEU A 194 10.53 9.82 9.72
CA LEU A 194 9.88 10.11 8.44
C LEU A 194 10.90 10.05 7.29
N VAL A 195 10.65 9.17 6.34
CA VAL A 195 11.47 9.00 5.12
C VAL A 195 10.82 9.62 3.89
N VAL A 196 9.50 9.88 3.99
CA VAL A 196 8.74 10.63 2.99
C VAL A 196 8.35 11.97 3.62
N PRO A 197 8.69 13.12 2.99
CA PRO A 197 8.24 14.45 3.43
C PRO A 197 6.74 14.61 3.13
N SER A 198 5.90 13.92 3.91
CA SER A 198 4.45 14.00 3.79
C SER A 198 3.82 14.15 5.16
N ARG A 199 2.74 14.93 5.23
CA ARG A 199 1.98 15.13 6.47
C ARG A 199 1.12 13.92 6.85
N ASN A 200 1.14 12.86 6.05
CA ASN A 200 0.38 11.64 6.25
C ASN A 200 1.36 10.47 6.46
N GLY A 201 1.40 9.93 7.68
CA GLY A 201 2.31 8.83 8.02
C GLY A 201 2.05 7.52 7.27
N LEU A 202 0.94 7.40 6.52
CA LEU A 202 0.65 6.19 5.74
C LEU A 202 1.69 5.91 4.65
N HIS A 203 2.29 6.93 4.02
CA HIS A 203 3.31 6.70 2.98
C HIS A 203 4.60 6.19 3.59
N ASP A 204 4.98 6.77 4.72
CA ASP A 204 6.16 6.37 5.46
C ASP A 204 6.05 4.90 5.90
N LEU A 205 4.85 4.49 6.36
CA LEU A 205 4.54 3.10 6.68
C LEU A 205 4.61 2.20 5.43
N GLN A 206 3.99 2.58 4.32
CA GLN A 206 3.99 1.75 3.10
C GLN A 206 5.42 1.53 2.57
N VAL A 207 6.21 2.59 2.45
CA VAL A 207 7.58 2.52 1.91
C VAL A 207 8.47 1.63 2.79
N LYS A 208 8.32 1.72 4.12
CA LYS A 208 9.02 0.84 5.06
C LYS A 208 8.52 -0.60 5.00
N THR A 209 7.22 -0.81 4.88
CA THR A 209 6.63 -2.14 4.70
C THR A 209 7.16 -2.80 3.43
N ASP A 210 7.20 -2.08 2.31
CA ASP A 210 7.72 -2.61 1.05
C ASP A 210 9.21 -2.96 1.16
N TYR A 211 10.01 -2.14 1.86
CA TYR A 211 11.40 -2.46 2.15
C TYR A 211 11.53 -3.76 2.96
N LEU A 212 10.71 -3.92 4.00
CA LEU A 212 10.72 -5.12 4.85
C LEU A 212 10.37 -6.36 4.02
N LEU A 213 9.33 -6.29 3.19
CA LEU A 213 8.90 -7.40 2.32
C LEU A 213 9.96 -7.83 1.30
N GLN A 214 10.86 -6.93 0.91
CA GLN A 214 11.99 -7.25 0.02
C GLN A 214 13.17 -7.93 0.72
N GLN A 215 13.16 -7.99 2.06
CA GLN A 215 14.24 -8.65 2.78
C GLN A 215 14.11 -10.17 2.68
N PRO A 216 15.21 -10.90 2.43
CA PRO A 216 15.14 -12.35 2.32
C PRO A 216 14.90 -12.99 3.70
N GLY A 217 14.38 -14.23 3.68
CA GLY A 217 14.31 -15.11 4.84
C GLY A 217 12.99 -15.07 5.61
N HIS A 218 11.92 -14.58 5.01
CA HIS A 218 10.57 -14.68 5.56
C HIS A 218 9.51 -14.73 4.45
N ASP A 219 8.35 -15.33 4.74
CA ASP A 219 7.27 -15.53 3.75
C ASP A 219 6.09 -14.58 3.93
N PHE A 220 6.32 -13.44 4.61
CA PHE A 220 5.28 -12.43 4.76
C PHE A 220 4.94 -11.75 3.44
N TYR A 221 3.69 -11.33 3.31
CA TYR A 221 3.14 -10.58 2.18
C TYR A 221 2.32 -9.38 2.68
N LEU A 222 1.96 -8.46 1.77
CA LEU A 222 1.10 -7.34 2.11
C LEU A 222 -0.37 -7.80 2.22
N GLY A 223 -0.94 -7.73 3.41
CA GLY A 223 -2.34 -8.08 3.69
C GLY A 223 -3.16 -6.91 4.22
N ASP A 224 -4.48 -7.04 4.15
CA ASP A 224 -5.40 -6.17 4.89
C ASP A 224 -5.54 -6.70 6.32
N SER A 225 -5.42 -5.82 7.33
CA SER A 225 -5.71 -6.22 8.71
C SER A 225 -7.14 -6.75 8.81
N SER A 226 -7.28 -7.93 9.42
CA SER A 226 -8.61 -8.49 9.58
C SER A 226 -9.41 -7.72 10.65
N ALA A 227 -8.80 -6.81 11.43
CA ALA A 227 -9.48 -5.88 12.36
C ALA A 227 -9.60 -4.42 11.87
N SER A 228 -8.93 -4.03 10.77
CA SER A 228 -8.98 -2.67 10.22
C SER A 228 -8.50 -2.63 8.76
N ALA A 229 -8.99 -1.74 7.91
CA ALA A 229 -8.50 -1.62 6.53
C ALA A 229 -7.10 -0.96 6.45
N LYS A 230 -6.08 -1.57 7.08
CA LYS A 230 -4.70 -1.08 7.13
C LYS A 230 -3.77 -2.07 6.46
N PRO A 231 -2.74 -1.56 5.76
CA PRO A 231 -1.67 -2.41 5.26
C PRO A 231 -0.95 -3.05 6.44
N LEU A 232 -0.90 -4.38 6.43
CA LEU A 232 -0.15 -5.20 7.37
C LEU A 232 0.86 -6.06 6.63
N ILE A 233 1.89 -6.45 7.35
CA ILE A 233 2.77 -7.55 6.97
C ILE A 233 2.11 -8.82 7.54
N CYS A 234 1.60 -9.67 6.66
CA CYS A 234 0.81 -10.86 7.01
C CYS A 234 1.52 -12.15 6.58
N LEU A 235 1.34 -13.22 7.34
CA LEU A 235 1.70 -14.58 6.97
C LEU A 235 0.51 -15.48 7.29
N THR A 236 0.10 -16.30 6.32
CA THR A 236 -1.03 -17.24 6.47
C THR A 236 -0.60 -18.61 6.01
N THR A 237 -0.68 -19.60 6.91
CA THR A 237 -0.35 -20.99 6.61
C THR A 237 -1.54 -21.89 6.94
N ALA A 238 -1.98 -22.68 5.96
CA ALA A 238 -3.07 -23.63 6.18
C ALA A 238 -2.66 -24.71 7.19
N LEU A 239 -3.61 -25.15 8.02
CA LEU A 239 -3.39 -26.21 9.00
C LEU A 239 -3.97 -27.53 8.48
N PRO A 240 -3.16 -28.51 8.04
CA PRO A 240 -3.67 -29.72 7.39
C PRO A 240 -4.62 -30.55 8.27
N SER A 241 -4.36 -30.60 9.58
CA SER A 241 -5.19 -31.31 10.56
C SER A 241 -6.51 -30.61 10.90
N TRP A 242 -6.68 -29.33 10.54
CA TRP A 242 -7.88 -28.54 10.81
C TRP A 242 -8.38 -27.85 9.53
N PRO A 243 -9.16 -28.56 8.69
CA PRO A 243 -9.71 -28.00 7.46
C PRO A 243 -10.45 -26.68 7.71
N GLY A 244 -10.15 -25.66 6.90
CA GLY A 244 -10.71 -24.31 7.05
C GLY A 244 -10.07 -23.47 8.16
N SER A 245 -9.02 -23.98 8.82
CA SER A 245 -8.23 -23.24 9.79
C SER A 245 -6.81 -22.95 9.29
N PHE A 246 -6.27 -21.84 9.76
CA PHE A 246 -4.99 -21.29 9.33
C PHE A 246 -4.23 -20.77 10.55
N LEU A 247 -2.92 -20.96 10.58
CA LEU A 247 -2.06 -20.10 11.36
C LEU A 247 -1.96 -18.76 10.65
N HIS A 248 -2.26 -17.69 11.36
CA HIS A 248 -2.22 -16.33 10.84
C HIS A 248 -1.33 -15.47 11.73
N VAL A 249 -0.41 -14.74 11.10
CA VAL A 249 0.47 -13.79 11.77
C VAL A 249 0.24 -12.40 11.16
N GLU A 250 -0.23 -11.47 11.99
CA GLU A 250 -0.46 -10.08 11.62
C GLU A 250 0.55 -9.16 12.32
N VAL A 251 1.43 -8.49 11.56
CA VAL A 251 2.33 -7.47 12.12
C VAL A 251 1.80 -6.07 11.81
N GLU A 252 1.47 -5.33 12.87
CA GLU A 252 0.83 -4.01 12.79
C GLU A 252 1.54 -2.95 13.65
N ASP A 253 1.42 -1.67 13.26
CA ASP A 253 1.74 -0.57 14.15
C ASP A 253 0.68 -0.47 15.27
N ALA A 254 1.12 -0.70 16.51
CA ALA A 254 0.30 -0.86 17.70
C ALA A 254 -0.54 0.37 18.13
N LYS A 255 -0.55 1.46 17.35
CA LYS A 255 -1.45 2.61 17.54
C LYS A 255 -1.90 3.30 16.26
N GLY A 256 -1.86 2.66 15.09
CA GLY A 256 -2.25 3.28 13.80
C GLY A 256 -3.71 3.79 13.68
N ARG A 257 -4.48 3.92 14.77
CA ARG A 257 -5.82 4.53 14.79
C ARG A 257 -5.79 6.06 14.75
N SER A 258 -4.65 6.71 15.00
CA SER A 258 -4.52 8.16 14.79
C SER A 258 -4.06 8.44 13.36
N MET A 259 -4.98 8.87 12.49
CA MET A 259 -4.65 9.33 11.12
C MET A 259 -3.81 10.62 11.10
N ARG A 260 -3.36 11.12 12.25
CA ARG A 260 -2.48 12.27 12.40
C ARG A 260 -1.37 11.91 13.39
N PRO A 261 -0.27 11.27 12.95
CA PRO A 261 0.91 11.15 13.79
C PRO A 261 1.37 12.56 14.20
N GLN A 262 1.72 12.74 15.47
CA GLN A 262 2.47 13.92 15.88
C GLN A 262 3.90 13.73 15.38
N VAL A 263 4.48 14.77 14.78
CA VAL A 263 5.83 14.74 14.22
C VAL A 263 6.68 15.71 15.00
N SER A 264 7.85 15.26 15.47
CA SER A 264 8.82 16.11 16.15
C SER A 264 9.51 17.07 15.18
N GLU A 265 10.22 18.08 15.69
CA GLU A 265 11.05 18.97 14.87
C GLU A 265 12.16 18.20 14.11
N GLN A 266 12.56 17.04 14.63
CA GLN A 266 13.54 16.14 14.01
C GLN A 266 12.93 15.22 12.95
N GLY A 267 11.62 15.35 12.65
CA GLY A 267 10.95 14.52 11.67
C GLY A 267 10.64 13.11 12.16
N GLU A 268 10.50 12.90 13.47
CA GLU A 268 10.14 11.60 14.04
C GLU A 268 8.67 11.55 14.48
N ILE A 269 8.00 10.44 14.24
CA ILE A 269 6.65 10.17 14.74
C ILE A 269 6.71 9.99 16.27
N THR A 270 5.94 10.81 16.98
CA THR A 270 5.80 10.78 18.45
C THR A 270 4.45 10.20 18.87
N GLY A 271 4.41 9.49 20.01
CA GLY A 271 3.17 8.98 20.63
C GLY A 271 2.70 7.58 20.21
N GLY A 272 3.43 6.89 19.33
CA GLY A 272 3.19 5.50 18.91
C GLY A 272 3.65 4.45 19.92
N LYS A 273 3.32 3.17 19.65
CA LYS A 273 3.77 2.01 20.46
C LYS A 273 4.73 1.09 19.73
N GLY A 274 5.00 1.34 18.45
CA GLY A 274 5.85 0.53 17.56
C GLY A 274 5.10 -0.67 16.98
N LEU A 275 5.82 -1.51 16.26
CA LEU A 275 5.28 -2.72 15.64
C LEU A 275 5.03 -3.82 16.67
N ARG A 276 3.97 -4.59 16.48
CA ARG A 276 3.69 -5.82 17.24
C ARG A 276 3.10 -6.87 16.32
N ALA A 277 3.26 -8.13 16.68
CA ALA A 277 2.60 -9.24 16.01
C ALA A 277 1.38 -9.72 16.81
N LEU A 278 0.33 -10.13 16.11
CA LEU A 278 -0.67 -11.09 16.58
C LEU A 278 -0.36 -12.42 15.89
N ILE A 279 -0.10 -13.47 16.67
CA ILE A 279 0.00 -14.84 16.17
C ILE A 279 -1.26 -15.57 16.63
N SER A 280 -2.03 -16.08 15.69
CA SER A 280 -3.39 -16.56 15.93
C SER A 280 -3.76 -17.73 15.06
N ILE A 281 -4.76 -18.48 15.51
CA ILE A 281 -5.47 -19.42 14.68
C ILE A 281 -6.69 -18.69 14.12
N ARG A 282 -6.79 -18.64 12.80
CA ARG A 282 -7.93 -18.14 12.05
C ARG A 282 -8.74 -19.34 11.55
N GLN A 283 -10.04 -19.33 11.79
CA GLN A 283 -10.99 -20.32 11.29
C GLN A 283 -11.99 -19.61 10.39
N ASP A 284 -11.99 -19.95 9.10
CA ASP A 284 -12.96 -19.42 8.15
C ASP A 284 -14.36 -19.96 8.49
N LEU A 285 -15.34 -19.06 8.47
CA LEU A 285 -16.75 -19.36 8.71
C LEU A 285 -17.41 -19.66 7.36
N THR A 286 -18.23 -20.71 7.30
CA THR A 286 -18.99 -21.01 6.11
C THR A 286 -20.25 -20.14 6.05
N ALA A 287 -20.77 -19.90 4.85
CA ALA A 287 -22.04 -19.17 4.68
C ALA A 287 -23.22 -19.91 5.33
N ASP A 288 -23.12 -21.25 5.42
CA ASP A 288 -24.14 -22.11 6.01
C ASP A 288 -24.06 -22.16 7.54
N ASP A 289 -22.90 -21.86 8.13
CA ASP A 289 -22.74 -21.73 9.58
C ASP A 289 -21.85 -20.54 9.99
N PRO A 290 -22.37 -19.30 9.86
CA PRO A 290 -21.65 -18.08 10.24
C PRO A 290 -21.48 -17.94 11.77
N ARG A 291 -22.09 -18.83 12.56
CA ARG A 291 -22.08 -18.81 14.03
C ARG A 291 -21.36 -20.02 14.63
N GLN A 292 -20.70 -20.86 13.81
CA GLN A 292 -19.93 -21.98 14.31
C GLN A 292 -18.97 -21.51 15.41
N PRO A 293 -18.87 -22.21 16.56
CA PRO A 293 -17.95 -21.85 17.61
C PRO A 293 -16.51 -21.99 17.12
N PHE A 294 -15.61 -21.17 17.66
CA PHE A 294 -14.19 -21.34 17.42
C PHE A 294 -13.67 -22.65 18.01
N ASP A 295 -12.91 -23.40 17.22
CA ASP A 295 -12.16 -24.56 17.68
C ASP A 295 -10.90 -24.10 18.42
N TRP A 296 -10.87 -24.32 19.74
CA TRP A 296 -9.75 -23.94 20.59
C TRP A 296 -8.59 -24.93 20.55
N GLU A 297 -8.80 -26.14 20.06
CA GLU A 297 -7.79 -27.20 20.09
C GLU A 297 -6.47 -26.81 19.39
N PRO A 298 -6.47 -26.25 18.16
CA PRO A 298 -5.22 -25.84 17.53
C PRO A 298 -4.47 -24.77 18.33
N LEU A 299 -5.18 -23.80 18.93
CA LEU A 299 -4.53 -22.76 19.73
C LEU A 299 -3.93 -23.33 21.02
N VAL A 300 -4.62 -24.27 21.66
CA VAL A 300 -4.13 -24.99 22.84
C VAL A 300 -2.88 -25.81 22.50
N ARG A 301 -2.87 -26.51 21.36
CA ARG A 301 -1.72 -27.31 20.90
C ARG A 301 -0.54 -26.45 20.46
N ALA A 302 -0.79 -25.28 19.88
CA ALA A 302 0.25 -24.33 19.51
C ALA A 302 0.93 -23.68 20.74
N TRP A 303 0.21 -23.58 21.86
CA TRP A 303 0.65 -22.79 23.02
C TRP A 303 2.01 -23.21 23.60
N PRO A 304 2.34 -24.50 23.81
CA PRO A 304 3.66 -24.88 24.33
C PRO A 304 4.83 -24.37 23.48
N VAL A 305 4.68 -24.35 22.15
CA VAL A 305 5.70 -23.83 21.23
C VAL A 305 5.82 -22.31 21.37
N LEU A 306 4.68 -21.62 21.38
CA LEU A 306 4.65 -20.16 21.60
C LEU A 306 5.26 -19.79 22.96
N GLU A 307 4.92 -20.51 24.02
CA GLU A 307 5.44 -20.27 25.37
C GLU A 307 6.95 -20.51 25.47
N ALA A 308 7.47 -21.53 24.76
CA ALA A 308 8.89 -21.84 24.73
C ALA A 308 9.73 -20.84 23.90
N SER A 309 9.09 -20.04 23.05
CA SER A 309 9.78 -19.05 22.22
C SER A 309 10.42 -17.92 23.05
N SER A 310 11.43 -17.27 22.49
CA SER A 310 12.08 -16.08 23.09
C SER A 310 11.22 -14.81 22.98
N MET A 311 10.04 -14.88 22.36
CA MET A 311 9.20 -13.73 22.10
C MET A 311 8.66 -13.13 23.41
N ALA A 312 8.77 -11.81 23.53
CA ALA A 312 8.12 -11.10 24.63
C ALA A 312 6.61 -11.01 24.37
N TRP A 313 5.79 -11.58 25.23
CA TRP A 313 4.33 -11.54 25.10
C TRP A 313 3.70 -10.29 25.74
N SER A 314 2.65 -9.76 25.13
CA SER A 314 1.85 -8.66 25.68
C SER A 314 0.99 -9.17 26.84
N GLY A 315 1.25 -8.69 28.06
CA GLY A 315 0.43 -9.01 29.23
C GLY A 315 -0.98 -8.37 29.24
N SER A 316 -1.38 -7.72 28.14
CA SER A 316 -2.73 -7.14 28.04
C SER A 316 -3.75 -8.26 27.99
N LYS A 317 -4.74 -8.25 28.88
CA LYS A 317 -5.89 -9.16 28.76
C LYS A 317 -6.63 -8.85 27.46
N PRO A 318 -7.22 -9.86 26.79
CA PRO A 318 -8.18 -9.60 25.73
C PRO A 318 -9.22 -8.62 26.28
N LYS A 319 -9.36 -7.46 25.62
CA LYS A 319 -10.49 -6.60 25.93
C LYS A 319 -11.73 -7.37 25.47
N PRO A 320 -12.74 -7.56 26.32
CA PRO A 320 -14.06 -7.98 25.85
C PRO A 320 -14.52 -6.86 24.91
N GLY A 321 -14.33 -7.04 23.61
CA GLY A 321 -14.98 -6.21 22.61
C GLY A 321 -16.39 -6.72 22.44
N ASP A 322 -17.32 -5.82 22.11
CA ASP A 322 -18.78 -6.02 21.98
C ASP A 322 -19.23 -7.04 20.90
N LYS A 323 -18.36 -7.96 20.46
CA LYS A 323 -18.61 -8.88 19.33
C LYS A 323 -18.22 -10.34 19.59
N ARG A 324 -17.81 -10.72 20.79
CA ARG A 324 -17.57 -12.13 21.11
C ARG A 324 -18.86 -12.80 21.62
N PRO A 325 -19.26 -13.95 21.06
CA PRO A 325 -20.31 -14.78 21.65
C PRO A 325 -19.99 -15.12 23.11
N PRO A 326 -20.98 -15.09 24.03
CA PRO A 326 -20.78 -15.46 25.43
C PRO A 326 -20.16 -16.86 25.62
N SER A 327 -20.55 -17.81 24.77
CA SER A 327 -20.01 -19.19 24.80
C SER A 327 -18.50 -19.26 24.58
N GLU A 328 -17.94 -18.42 23.69
CA GLU A 328 -16.49 -18.37 23.45
C GLU A 328 -15.75 -17.74 24.63
N MET A 329 -16.37 -16.76 25.31
CA MET A 329 -15.81 -16.19 26.53
C MET A 329 -15.84 -17.17 27.70
N GLU A 330 -16.91 -17.97 27.83
CA GLU A 330 -17.00 -19.03 28.84
C GLU A 330 -15.93 -20.11 28.62
N GLU A 331 -15.73 -20.54 27.38
CA GLU A 331 -14.67 -21.47 27.00
C GLU A 331 -13.29 -20.92 27.34
N LEU A 332 -12.99 -19.69 26.92
CA LEU A 332 -11.71 -19.04 27.18
C LEU A 332 -11.45 -18.87 28.69
N HIS A 333 -12.48 -18.53 29.48
CA HIS A 333 -12.37 -18.48 30.94
C HIS A 333 -12.06 -19.85 31.54
N ARG A 334 -12.63 -20.92 31.00
CA ARG A 334 -12.33 -22.29 31.43
C ARG A 334 -10.88 -22.66 31.16
N LEU A 335 -10.39 -22.38 29.95
CA LEU A 335 -8.99 -22.63 29.54
C LEU A 335 -7.99 -21.83 30.39
N TRP A 336 -8.36 -20.61 30.81
CA TRP A 336 -7.55 -19.82 31.75
C TRP A 336 -7.58 -20.37 33.17
N ALA A 337 -8.74 -20.86 33.63
CA ALA A 337 -8.88 -21.42 34.97
C ALA A 337 -8.11 -22.75 35.11
N SER A 338 -8.04 -23.54 34.04
CA SER A 338 -7.26 -24.78 33.99
C SER A 338 -5.77 -24.57 33.72
N SER A 339 -5.32 -23.33 33.49
CA SER A 339 -3.95 -23.00 33.06
C SER A 339 -3.54 -23.66 31.73
N THR A 340 -4.51 -24.09 30.93
CA THR A 340 -4.26 -24.62 29.58
C THR A 340 -3.80 -23.52 28.63
N LEU A 341 -4.29 -22.30 28.84
CA LEU A 341 -3.82 -21.08 28.17
C LEU A 341 -3.59 -19.99 29.23
N PRO A 342 -2.61 -19.09 29.04
CA PRO A 342 -2.45 -17.97 29.93
C PRO A 342 -3.52 -16.91 29.65
N ARG A 343 -3.75 -16.04 30.65
CA ARG A 343 -4.76 -14.96 30.61
C ARG A 343 -4.58 -13.91 29.51
N HIS A 344 -3.43 -13.91 28.84
CA HIS A 344 -3.14 -12.99 27.74
C HIS A 344 -3.24 -13.66 26.36
N ALA A 345 -3.45 -14.98 26.29
CA ALA A 345 -3.87 -15.69 25.08
C ALA A 345 -5.39 -15.59 24.89
N GLY A 346 -5.87 -15.84 23.67
CA GLY A 346 -7.27 -15.63 23.27
C GLY A 346 -7.58 -14.18 22.87
N GLN A 347 -6.56 -13.39 22.50
CA GLN A 347 -6.73 -12.07 21.88
C GLN A 347 -7.11 -12.25 20.41
N GLY A 348 -8.09 -11.48 19.94
CA GLY A 348 -8.64 -11.67 18.60
C GLY A 348 -10.09 -11.19 18.51
N TYR A 349 -10.76 -11.47 17.41
CA TYR A 349 -12.08 -10.97 17.04
C TYR A 349 -12.78 -11.92 16.08
N ARG A 350 -14.08 -11.69 15.89
CA ARG A 350 -14.93 -12.39 14.94
C ARG A 350 -15.43 -11.40 13.89
N ILE A 351 -15.37 -11.79 12.63
CA ILE A 351 -16.09 -11.13 11.53
C ILE A 351 -17.18 -12.09 11.06
N ASP A 352 -18.41 -11.82 11.48
CA ASP A 352 -19.57 -12.65 11.18
C ASP A 352 -19.70 -12.90 9.67
N GLY A 353 -19.84 -14.18 9.31
CA GLY A 353 -19.96 -14.63 7.93
C GLY A 353 -18.66 -14.68 7.12
N GLN A 354 -17.49 -14.43 7.75
CA GLN A 354 -16.19 -14.56 7.09
C GLN A 354 -15.23 -15.47 7.85
N PHE A 355 -14.83 -15.09 9.06
CA PHE A 355 -13.88 -15.86 9.87
C PHE A 355 -13.93 -15.45 11.35
N VAL A 356 -13.37 -16.28 12.21
CA VAL A 356 -13.08 -16.00 13.61
C VAL A 356 -11.60 -16.26 13.87
N GLU A 357 -10.97 -15.42 14.70
CA GLU A 357 -9.54 -15.49 14.94
C GLU A 357 -9.22 -15.25 16.42
N TYR A 358 -8.40 -16.13 17.01
CA TYR A 358 -7.88 -15.99 18.37
C TYR A 358 -6.43 -16.42 18.49
N GLY A 359 -5.69 -15.70 19.32
CA GLY A 359 -4.26 -15.91 19.50
C GLY A 359 -3.65 -15.09 20.61
N VAL A 360 -2.39 -14.71 20.42
CA VAL A 360 -1.61 -13.96 21.40
C VAL A 360 -0.82 -12.85 20.69
N ARG A 361 -0.61 -11.73 21.41
CA ARG A 361 0.16 -10.60 20.87
C ARG A 361 1.54 -10.55 21.47
N THR A 362 2.53 -10.21 20.67
CA THR A 362 3.84 -9.83 21.19
C THR A 362 3.77 -8.46 21.86
N LYS A 363 4.73 -8.19 22.73
CA LYS A 363 5.06 -6.85 23.18
C LYS A 363 5.54 -6.08 21.96
N ALA A 364 5.08 -4.83 21.83
CA ALA A 364 5.49 -4.01 20.72
C ALA A 364 7.00 -3.70 20.79
N LEU A 365 7.66 -3.75 19.64
CA LEU A 365 9.00 -3.22 19.45
C LEU A 365 9.01 -1.72 19.80
N PRO A 366 10.15 -1.17 20.27
CA PRO A 366 10.25 0.26 20.50
C PRO A 366 10.04 1.03 19.20
N MET A 367 9.46 2.23 19.26
CA MET A 367 9.30 3.12 18.08
C MET A 367 10.63 3.45 17.41
N SER A 368 11.73 3.39 18.16
CA SER A 368 13.10 3.62 17.66
C SER A 368 13.73 2.38 17.02
N ALA A 369 13.01 1.25 16.94
CA ALA A 369 13.52 0.03 16.33
C ALA A 369 13.94 0.32 14.88
N THR A 370 15.08 -0.21 14.46
CA THR A 370 15.54 -0.05 13.08
C THR A 370 14.87 -1.04 12.15
N LEU A 371 14.92 -0.79 10.84
CA LEU A 371 14.41 -1.75 9.86
C LEU A 371 15.15 -3.09 9.92
N ASP A 372 16.45 -3.12 10.20
CA ASP A 372 17.21 -4.37 10.43
C ASP A 372 16.67 -5.15 11.65
N GLU A 373 16.42 -4.47 12.77
CA GLU A 373 15.84 -5.09 13.97
C GLU A 373 14.45 -5.66 13.68
N ILE A 374 13.65 -4.94 12.88
CA ILE A 374 12.33 -5.39 12.45
C ILE A 374 12.45 -6.58 11.49
N THR A 375 13.41 -6.59 10.56
CA THR A 375 13.66 -7.72 9.67
C THR A 375 14.05 -8.96 10.46
N VAL A 376 14.90 -8.83 11.48
CA VAL A 376 15.22 -9.95 12.39
C VAL A 376 13.95 -10.44 13.09
N PHE A 377 13.13 -9.53 13.63
CA PHE A 377 11.85 -9.88 14.24
C PHE A 377 10.90 -10.62 13.28
N LEU A 378 10.81 -10.20 12.01
CA LEU A 378 10.00 -10.91 11.00
C LEU A 378 10.54 -12.31 10.71
N ARG A 379 11.86 -12.49 10.61
CA ARG A 379 12.47 -13.82 10.41
C ARG A 379 12.20 -14.75 11.60
N GLU A 380 12.34 -14.24 12.83
CA GLU A 380 12.02 -15.00 14.04
C GLU A 380 10.53 -15.39 14.10
N LEU A 381 9.63 -14.49 13.67
CA LEU A 381 8.20 -14.82 13.56
C LEU A 381 7.91 -15.88 12.50
N SER A 382 8.58 -15.81 11.35
CA SER A 382 8.44 -16.81 10.27
C SER A 382 8.87 -18.19 10.76
N ALA A 383 10.05 -18.27 11.40
CA ALA A 383 10.56 -19.53 11.96
C ALA A 383 9.63 -20.08 13.07
N LEU A 384 9.14 -19.21 13.96
CA LEU A 384 8.18 -19.61 14.99
C LEU A 384 6.86 -20.10 14.36
N ALA A 385 6.42 -19.50 13.26
CA ALA A 385 5.22 -19.95 12.55
C ALA A 385 5.42 -21.37 11.99
N ASP A 386 6.59 -21.65 11.40
CA ASP A 386 6.92 -22.99 10.92
C ASP A 386 6.97 -24.02 12.05
N GLU A 387 7.56 -23.68 13.20
CA GLU A 387 7.58 -24.54 14.39
C GLU A 387 6.17 -24.83 14.91
N VAL A 388 5.30 -23.82 14.95
CA VAL A 388 3.90 -23.99 15.35
C VAL A 388 3.15 -24.88 14.37
N VAL A 389 3.31 -24.68 13.07
CA VAL A 389 2.68 -25.52 12.04
C VAL A 389 3.15 -26.97 12.17
N ALA A 390 4.45 -27.19 12.35
CA ALA A 390 5.01 -28.53 12.55
C ALA A 390 4.42 -29.23 13.79
N ALA A 391 4.25 -28.50 14.90
CA ALA A 391 3.63 -29.03 16.13
C ALA A 391 2.13 -29.32 15.99
N LEU A 392 1.49 -28.80 14.93
CA LEU A 392 0.09 -29.00 14.60
C LEU A 392 -0.11 -30.14 13.56
N GLU A 393 0.97 -30.68 12.99
CA GLU A 393 0.86 -31.80 12.07
C GLU A 393 0.43 -33.11 12.77
N PRO A 394 -0.26 -34.03 12.06
CA PRO A 394 -0.67 -35.30 12.65
C PRO A 394 0.54 -36.12 13.13
N GLY A 395 0.58 -36.44 14.42
CA GLY A 395 1.61 -37.30 15.01
C GLY A 395 2.79 -36.57 15.65
N ALA A 396 2.74 -35.24 15.75
CA ALA A 396 3.65 -34.42 16.56
C ALA A 396 3.38 -34.56 18.08
#